data_AF-A0ABD3M8L4-F1
#
_entry.id   AF-A0ABD3M8L4-F1
#
_cell.length_a   1.000
_cell.length_b   1.000
_cell.length_c   1.000
_cell.angle_alpha   90.00
_cell.angle_beta   90.00
_cell.angle_gamma   90.00
#
_symmetry.space_group_name_H-M   'P 1'
#
loop_
_entity.id
_entity.type
_entity.pdbx_description
1 polymer ?
#
loop_
_entity_poly.entity_id
_entity_poly.type
_entity_poly.pdbx_seq_one_letter_code
_entity_poly.pdbx_strand_id
1 'polypeptide(L)'
;MSFSPSASRVAVCLISVGLTTAFGPSQLPRSSGAARIRPLHLYDNSNSDLGGGEAPLQKNLFASQKERREEERRRKARLEEGFATPGVSSAIPGAKDFAINVDKTEREYLQSLSTSDDDSVIDENNVDKYVSIWTDEGLAHLRMLRFHEAATSFNKVYQIKPDAYLWQDGLLKYYLEDYHGAAESLAKNAFRYESRFMEPASEERIWRDAAELKIVRTLNGGRRLKNKQFPAAMKVPIEDGVDEDQSEIDNIASERRKVLRLARQLFFNSLRDNSAGVALARAQLQAMCGDSFPSSLKSTLPLLPKSEQQQQLSSSLNSQPDRKMYKLHSLFYLGLHYDALGKASESKQCMKMAVQMCANKISGNSQDITYLLPVIHMTIRDWYDDDDFDVDASDSAPNSEYDEGKRFQLNEGSVGIDNNEQRDRLQSMNVVDLKLELKKRNLKVSGPKKELIDRLLADLNKDTLAP
;
A
#
# COMPACT_ATOMS: atom_id res chain seq x y z
N MET A 1 51.40 28.31 -18.13
CA MET A 1 51.37 26.85 -18.13
C MET A 1 49.96 26.42 -17.80
N SER A 2 49.24 25.95 -18.81
CA SER A 2 47.81 25.63 -18.81
C SER A 2 47.64 24.11 -18.82
N PHE A 3 47.03 23.54 -17.78
CA PHE A 3 46.64 22.13 -17.77
C PHE A 3 45.13 22.02 -17.57
N SER A 4 44.47 21.57 -18.62
CA SER A 4 43.13 20.99 -18.63
C SER A 4 43.23 19.51 -18.21
N PRO A 5 42.24 18.95 -17.50
CA PRO A 5 42.04 17.51 -17.47
C PRO A 5 40.96 17.10 -18.46
N SER A 6 41.34 16.11 -19.28
CA SER A 6 40.56 15.39 -20.27
C SER A 6 39.51 14.49 -19.62
N ALA A 7 38.32 14.46 -20.22
CA ALA A 7 37.26 13.51 -19.93
C ALA A 7 37.64 12.08 -20.38
N SER A 8 37.68 11.14 -19.44
CA SER A 8 37.67 9.70 -19.75
C SER A 8 36.25 9.18 -19.68
N ARG A 9 35.70 8.85 -20.85
CA ARG A 9 34.46 8.07 -20.99
C ARG A 9 34.77 6.61 -20.71
N VAL A 10 34.28 6.08 -19.60
CA VAL A 10 34.21 4.64 -19.34
C VAL A 10 32.84 4.17 -19.79
N ALA A 11 32.81 3.36 -20.85
CA ALA A 11 31.63 2.63 -21.27
C ALA A 11 31.44 1.43 -20.31
N VAL A 12 30.40 1.47 -19.49
CA VAL A 12 29.98 0.32 -18.68
C VAL A 12 28.84 -0.37 -19.42
N CYS A 13 29.10 -1.63 -19.80
CA CYS A 13 28.12 -2.53 -20.40
C CYS A 13 26.98 -2.79 -19.42
N LEU A 14 25.76 -2.48 -19.85
CA LEU A 14 24.51 -2.83 -19.20
C LEU A 14 24.29 -4.35 -19.24
N ILE A 15 24.15 -4.98 -18.08
CA ILE A 15 23.45 -6.26 -17.95
C ILE A 15 22.13 -5.96 -17.26
N SER A 16 21.06 -5.90 -18.06
CA SER A 16 19.69 -5.79 -17.59
C SER A 16 19.27 -7.09 -16.91
N VAL A 17 19.00 -7.04 -15.61
CA VAL A 17 18.22 -8.06 -14.91
C VAL A 17 16.94 -7.39 -14.43
N GLY A 18 15.83 -7.72 -15.10
CA GLY A 18 14.50 -7.25 -14.74
C GLY A 18 14.04 -7.90 -13.43
N LEU A 19 13.79 -7.08 -12.42
CA LEU A 19 13.09 -7.48 -11.20
C LEU A 19 11.65 -6.98 -11.29
N THR A 20 10.78 -7.84 -11.82
CA THR A 20 9.32 -7.70 -11.73
C THR A 20 8.85 -8.10 -10.35
N THR A 21 8.34 -7.14 -9.59
CA THR A 21 7.52 -7.39 -8.40
C THR A 21 6.10 -7.76 -8.81
N ALA A 22 5.83 -9.04 -9.02
CA ALA A 22 4.47 -9.58 -9.08
C ALA A 22 4.49 -11.12 -8.93
N PHE A 23 4.19 -11.63 -7.73
CA PHE A 23 3.72 -13.01 -7.55
C PHE A 23 2.55 -13.02 -6.57
N GLY A 24 1.34 -13.17 -7.12
CA GLY A 24 0.18 -13.70 -6.41
C GLY A 24 0.00 -15.18 -6.78
N PRO A 25 -0.51 -16.04 -5.88
CA PRO A 25 -0.61 -17.47 -6.14
C PRO A 25 -1.76 -17.79 -7.10
N SER A 26 -1.46 -18.52 -8.19
CA SER A 26 -2.46 -19.13 -9.07
C SER A 26 -3.00 -20.41 -8.42
N GLN A 27 -4.30 -20.45 -8.18
CA GLN A 27 -4.99 -21.68 -7.80
C GLN A 27 -5.17 -22.57 -9.04
N LEU A 28 -4.64 -23.79 -8.98
CA LEU A 28 -4.90 -24.83 -9.97
C LEU A 28 -6.32 -25.41 -9.78
N PRO A 29 -7.04 -25.74 -10.86
CA PRO A 29 -8.33 -26.40 -10.77
C PRO A 29 -8.15 -27.89 -10.42
N ARG A 30 -8.86 -28.34 -9.38
CA ARG A 30 -9.02 -29.77 -9.07
C ARG A 30 -9.95 -30.42 -10.09
N SER A 31 -9.41 -31.26 -10.98
CA SER A 31 -10.20 -32.16 -11.82
C SER A 31 -10.40 -33.50 -11.13
N SER A 32 -11.63 -33.77 -10.68
CA SER A 32 -12.08 -35.08 -10.20
C SER A 32 -12.47 -35.97 -11.40
N GLY A 33 -11.58 -36.88 -11.79
CA GLY A 33 -11.86 -37.91 -12.82
C GLY A 33 -12.01 -39.29 -12.18
N ALA A 34 -13.24 -39.78 -12.14
CA ALA A 34 -13.60 -41.09 -11.58
C ALA A 34 -13.06 -42.25 -12.43
N ALA A 35 -12.33 -43.16 -11.81
CA ALA A 35 -11.90 -44.43 -12.39
C ALA A 35 -13.09 -45.40 -12.50
N ARG A 36 -13.37 -45.89 -13.73
CA ARG A 36 -14.25 -47.05 -13.96
C ARG A 36 -13.45 -48.19 -14.57
N ILE A 37 -13.29 -49.22 -13.75
CA ILE A 37 -12.74 -50.53 -14.08
C ILE A 37 -13.70 -51.26 -15.04
N ARG A 38 -13.19 -51.83 -16.12
CA ARG A 38 -13.83 -52.97 -16.81
C ARG A 38 -12.79 -54.02 -17.20
N PRO A 39 -13.06 -55.32 -16.96
CA PRO A 39 -12.13 -56.41 -17.26
C PRO A 39 -12.34 -56.91 -18.69
N LEU A 40 -11.25 -57.31 -19.36
CA LEU A 40 -11.35 -58.01 -20.65
C LEU A 40 -10.53 -59.30 -20.65
N HIS A 41 -11.31 -60.36 -20.66
CA HIS A 41 -11.10 -61.74 -21.08
C HIS A 41 -9.87 -62.02 -21.97
N LEU A 42 -9.06 -62.96 -21.50
CA LEU A 42 -8.18 -63.80 -22.31
C LEU A 42 -9.04 -64.76 -23.15
N TYR A 43 -8.74 -64.85 -24.45
CA TYR A 43 -9.08 -65.99 -25.28
C TYR A 43 -7.80 -66.43 -26.00
N ASP A 44 -7.31 -67.60 -25.63
CA ASP A 44 -6.42 -68.43 -26.43
C ASP A 44 -7.16 -68.90 -27.68
N ASN A 45 -6.48 -68.91 -28.82
CA ASN A 45 -6.85 -69.80 -29.92
C ASN A 45 -5.62 -70.19 -30.73
N SER A 46 -5.31 -71.48 -30.63
CA SER A 46 -4.40 -72.29 -31.43
C SER A 46 -5.03 -72.71 -32.77
N ASN A 47 -4.19 -73.27 -33.67
CA ASN A 47 -4.45 -73.87 -34.99
C ASN A 47 -4.53 -72.91 -36.18
N SER A 48 -4.00 -73.22 -37.37
CA SER A 48 -3.26 -74.38 -37.87
C SER A 48 -2.66 -74.02 -39.23
N ASP A 49 -1.57 -74.69 -39.53
CA ASP A 49 -0.82 -74.71 -40.79
C ASP A 49 -1.66 -75.27 -41.95
N LEU A 50 -1.72 -74.59 -43.11
CA LEU A 50 -1.92 -75.18 -44.44
C LEU A 50 -1.49 -74.16 -45.53
N GLY A 51 -0.58 -74.59 -46.39
CA GLY A 51 -0.08 -73.84 -47.53
C GLY A 51 -1.06 -73.72 -48.70
N GLY A 52 -0.85 -72.68 -49.50
CA GLY A 52 -1.54 -72.45 -50.77
C GLY A 52 -1.23 -71.04 -51.26
N GLY A 53 -0.45 -70.93 -52.35
CA GLY A 53 -0.04 -69.65 -52.90
C GLY A 53 -1.19 -68.90 -53.55
N GLU A 54 -1.51 -67.72 -53.03
CA GLU A 54 -2.22 -66.65 -53.72
C GLU A 54 -1.72 -65.30 -53.19
N ALA A 55 -1.66 -64.30 -54.07
CA ALA A 55 -1.15 -62.96 -53.78
C ALA A 55 -1.88 -62.32 -52.58
N PRO A 56 -1.19 -61.53 -51.72
CA PRO A 56 -1.82 -61.02 -50.51
C PRO A 56 -2.85 -59.95 -50.87
N LEU A 57 -4.12 -60.34 -50.86
CA LEU A 57 -5.24 -59.43 -50.62
C LEU A 57 -4.89 -58.58 -49.39
N GLN A 58 -4.89 -57.25 -49.57
CA GLN A 58 -4.68 -56.29 -48.49
C GLN A 58 -5.73 -56.55 -47.40
N LYS A 59 -5.38 -57.34 -46.39
CA LYS A 59 -6.17 -57.48 -45.17
C LYS A 59 -6.24 -56.09 -44.56
N ASN A 60 -7.44 -55.50 -44.61
CA ASN A 60 -7.79 -54.28 -43.90
C ASN A 60 -7.60 -54.52 -42.39
N LEU A 61 -6.38 -54.30 -41.93
CA LEU A 61 -6.03 -54.36 -40.53
C LEU A 61 -6.83 -53.28 -39.80
N PHE A 62 -7.55 -53.68 -38.75
CA PHE A 62 -8.24 -52.73 -37.87
C PHE A 62 -7.25 -51.66 -37.38
N ALA A 63 -7.73 -50.41 -37.29
CA ALA A 63 -6.91 -49.24 -36.98
C ALA A 63 -6.01 -49.44 -35.75
N SER A 64 -6.49 -50.16 -34.74
CA SER A 64 -5.72 -50.48 -33.52
C SER A 64 -4.49 -51.34 -33.76
N GLN A 65 -4.53 -52.28 -34.71
CA GLN A 65 -3.38 -53.12 -35.06
C GLN A 65 -2.37 -52.35 -35.92
N LYS A 66 -2.85 -51.41 -36.74
CA LYS A 66 -2.01 -50.51 -37.53
C LYS A 66 -1.24 -49.56 -36.61
N GLU A 67 -1.92 -48.97 -35.64
CA GLU A 67 -1.33 -48.07 -34.64
C GLU A 67 -0.30 -48.79 -33.76
N ARG A 68 -0.60 -50.03 -33.34
CA ARG A 68 0.35 -50.82 -32.52
C ARG A 68 1.64 -51.16 -33.27
N ARG A 69 1.54 -51.54 -34.56
CA ARG A 69 2.73 -51.74 -35.42
C ARG A 69 3.47 -50.45 -35.70
N GLU A 70 2.76 -49.34 -35.85
CA GLU A 70 3.39 -48.05 -36.11
C GLU A 70 4.15 -47.56 -34.88
N GLU A 71 3.59 -47.70 -33.68
CA GLU A 71 4.26 -47.37 -32.43
C GLU A 71 5.45 -48.29 -32.16
N GLU A 72 5.33 -49.58 -32.47
CA GLU A 72 6.45 -50.54 -32.36
C GLU A 72 7.56 -50.25 -33.37
N ARG A 73 7.20 -49.80 -34.58
CA ARG A 73 8.16 -49.27 -35.56
C ARG A 73 8.83 -47.99 -35.06
N ARG A 74 8.09 -47.06 -34.42
CA ARG A 74 8.67 -45.85 -33.80
C ARG A 74 9.58 -46.19 -32.62
N ARG A 75 9.30 -47.27 -31.87
CA ARG A 75 10.17 -47.73 -30.78
C ARG A 75 11.46 -48.37 -31.31
N LYS A 76 11.36 -49.20 -32.35
CA LYS A 76 12.55 -49.75 -33.04
C LYS A 76 13.38 -48.65 -33.68
N ALA A 77 12.76 -47.69 -34.35
CA ALA A 77 13.45 -46.53 -34.90
C ALA A 77 14.17 -45.72 -33.81
N ARG A 78 13.52 -45.44 -32.67
CA ARG A 78 14.17 -44.79 -31.52
C ARG A 78 15.34 -45.58 -30.94
N LEU A 79 15.29 -46.91 -30.99
CA LEU A 79 16.36 -47.82 -30.55
C LEU A 79 17.52 -47.87 -31.55
N GLU A 80 17.23 -47.91 -32.86
CA GLU A 80 18.24 -47.89 -33.93
C GLU A 80 18.90 -46.51 -34.09
N GLU A 81 18.16 -45.41 -33.88
CA GLU A 81 18.66 -44.04 -33.96
C GLU A 81 19.34 -43.55 -32.67
N GLY A 82 19.40 -44.38 -31.61
CA GLY A 82 20.05 -44.03 -30.34
C GLY A 82 19.40 -42.88 -29.56
N PHE A 83 18.17 -42.50 -29.92
CA PHE A 83 17.51 -41.24 -29.54
C PHE A 83 17.05 -41.16 -28.07
N ALA A 84 17.34 -42.17 -27.23
CA ALA A 84 16.98 -42.13 -25.81
C ALA A 84 17.98 -42.89 -24.93
N THR A 85 19.27 -42.73 -25.19
CA THR A 85 20.28 -43.05 -24.17
C THR A 85 20.39 -41.82 -23.25
N PRO A 86 20.12 -41.93 -21.95
CA PRO A 86 20.36 -40.82 -21.02
C PRO A 86 21.81 -40.32 -21.19
N GLY A 87 21.97 -39.07 -21.64
CA GLY A 87 23.27 -38.46 -21.94
C GLY A 87 23.48 -37.96 -23.37
N VAL A 88 22.56 -38.23 -24.31
CA VAL A 88 22.65 -37.74 -25.71
C VAL A 88 21.60 -36.64 -25.93
N SER A 89 21.97 -35.37 -25.73
CA SER A 89 21.03 -34.24 -25.74
C SER A 89 21.42 -33.14 -26.72
N SER A 90 21.84 -33.49 -27.94
CA SER A 90 21.94 -32.52 -29.01
C SER A 90 20.66 -32.51 -29.85
N ALA A 91 19.84 -31.47 -29.67
CA ALA A 91 18.64 -31.20 -30.48
C ALA A 91 18.96 -30.74 -31.93
N ILE A 92 20.25 -30.65 -32.30
CA ILE A 92 20.71 -30.20 -33.62
C ILE A 92 21.41 -31.37 -34.32
N PRO A 93 20.89 -31.85 -35.46
CA PRO A 93 21.52 -32.92 -36.23
C PRO A 93 22.95 -32.55 -36.63
N GLY A 94 23.93 -33.36 -36.22
CA GLY A 94 25.34 -33.19 -36.56
C GLY A 94 26.17 -32.34 -35.59
N ALA A 95 25.58 -31.78 -34.53
CA ALA A 95 26.35 -31.20 -33.44
C ALA A 95 27.09 -32.32 -32.68
N LYS A 96 28.41 -32.16 -32.49
CA LYS A 96 29.17 -33.04 -31.60
C LYS A 96 28.89 -32.60 -30.17
N ASP A 97 28.43 -33.52 -29.34
CA ASP A 97 28.22 -33.27 -27.91
C ASP A 97 29.53 -32.75 -27.29
N PHE A 98 29.44 -31.69 -26.50
CA PHE A 98 30.56 -31.24 -25.69
C PHE A 98 30.90 -32.35 -24.69
N ALA A 99 32.18 -32.69 -24.57
CA ALA A 99 32.61 -33.69 -23.61
C ALA A 99 32.21 -33.24 -22.19
N ILE A 100 31.25 -33.95 -21.57
CA ILE A 100 30.84 -33.72 -20.19
C ILE A 100 32.03 -34.09 -19.30
N ASN A 101 32.71 -33.07 -18.79
CA ASN A 101 33.75 -33.24 -17.81
C ASN A 101 33.12 -33.28 -16.42
N VAL A 102 32.81 -34.49 -15.95
CA VAL A 102 32.11 -34.73 -14.68
C VAL A 102 32.83 -34.05 -13.52
N ASP A 103 34.17 -34.12 -13.46
CA ASP A 103 34.96 -33.50 -12.40
C ASP A 103 34.84 -31.97 -12.39
N LYS A 104 34.80 -31.34 -13.57
CA LYS A 104 34.61 -29.91 -13.69
C LYS A 104 33.20 -29.51 -13.28
N THR A 105 32.19 -30.25 -13.74
CA THR A 105 30.78 -30.01 -13.38
C THR A 105 30.54 -30.20 -11.89
N GLU A 106 31.12 -31.24 -11.26
CA GLU A 106 31.02 -31.44 -9.81
C GLU A 106 31.71 -30.33 -9.03
N ARG A 107 32.88 -29.84 -9.47
CA ARG A 107 33.53 -28.70 -8.82
C ARG A 107 32.72 -27.42 -8.93
N GLU A 108 32.16 -27.13 -10.09
CA GLU A 108 31.29 -25.96 -10.29
C GLU A 108 29.98 -26.08 -9.47
N TYR A 109 29.43 -27.27 -9.34
CA TYR A 109 28.27 -27.55 -8.48
C TYR A 109 28.58 -27.43 -6.98
N LEU A 110 29.71 -27.98 -6.53
CA LEU A 110 30.14 -27.84 -5.13
C LEU A 110 30.54 -26.40 -4.80
N GLN A 111 31.11 -25.66 -5.76
CA GLN A 111 31.39 -24.25 -5.61
C GLN A 111 30.10 -23.43 -5.54
N SER A 112 29.08 -23.76 -6.35
CA SER A 112 27.79 -23.07 -6.27
C SER A 112 27.07 -23.34 -4.95
N LEU A 113 27.17 -24.55 -4.39
CA LEU A 113 26.72 -24.89 -3.04
C LEU A 113 27.57 -24.23 -1.93
N SER A 114 28.88 -24.07 -2.15
CA SER A 114 29.78 -23.39 -1.21
C SER A 114 29.53 -21.89 -1.16
N THR A 115 29.05 -21.28 -2.25
CA THR A 115 28.63 -19.89 -2.29
C THR A 115 27.16 -19.69 -1.88
N SER A 116 26.40 -20.77 -1.62
CA SER A 116 24.94 -20.65 -1.59
C SER A 116 24.33 -20.23 -0.27
N ASP A 117 24.86 -20.59 0.91
CA ASP A 117 23.98 -20.53 2.11
C ASP A 117 24.69 -20.32 3.45
N ASP A 118 25.84 -19.62 3.52
CA ASP A 118 26.27 -19.12 4.82
C ASP A 118 25.54 -17.80 5.16
N ASP A 119 24.29 -17.94 5.61
CA ASP A 119 23.43 -16.86 6.12
C ASP A 119 23.95 -16.24 7.45
N SER A 120 25.20 -16.52 7.84
CA SER A 120 25.85 -15.87 8.98
C SER A 120 26.72 -14.66 8.60
N VAL A 121 27.15 -14.54 7.34
CA VAL A 121 28.03 -13.46 6.87
C VAL A 121 27.37 -12.70 5.72
N ILE A 122 27.35 -11.37 5.80
CA ILE A 122 26.84 -10.50 4.73
C ILE A 122 27.94 -10.34 3.66
N ASP A 123 27.68 -10.81 2.45
CA ASP A 123 28.55 -10.75 1.27
C ASP A 123 27.86 -10.07 0.08
N GLU A 124 28.61 -9.79 -0.99
CA GLU A 124 28.08 -9.10 -2.19
C GLU A 124 26.91 -9.84 -2.86
N ASN A 125 26.80 -11.16 -2.66
CA ASN A 125 25.76 -11.98 -3.28
C ASN A 125 24.46 -11.99 -2.46
N ASN A 126 24.53 -11.76 -1.14
CA ASN A 126 23.40 -11.82 -0.22
C ASN A 126 22.98 -10.46 0.38
N VAL A 127 23.72 -9.36 0.12
CA VAL A 127 23.37 -8.01 0.59
C VAL A 127 21.90 -7.67 0.35
N ASP A 128 21.41 -7.87 -0.88
CA ASP A 128 20.03 -7.51 -1.24
C ASP A 128 18.99 -8.40 -0.52
N LYS A 129 19.33 -9.66 -0.18
CA LYS A 129 18.50 -10.55 0.64
C LYS A 129 18.33 -9.98 2.05
N TYR A 130 19.42 -9.59 2.72
CA TYR A 130 19.33 -8.99 4.06
C TYR A 130 18.65 -7.63 4.04
N VAL A 131 18.92 -6.80 3.04
CA VAL A 131 18.21 -5.52 2.84
C VAL A 131 16.70 -5.76 2.75
N SER A 132 16.26 -6.77 1.98
CA SER A 132 14.84 -7.13 1.89
C SER A 132 14.28 -7.59 3.24
N ILE A 133 14.98 -8.47 3.96
CA ILE A 133 14.53 -9.00 5.27
C ILE A 133 14.30 -7.85 6.27
N TRP A 134 15.29 -6.96 6.44
CA TRP A 134 15.17 -5.84 7.38
C TRP A 134 14.13 -4.81 6.92
N THR A 135 13.96 -4.63 5.61
CA THR A 135 12.89 -3.79 5.06
C THR A 135 11.51 -4.37 5.37
N ASP A 136 11.31 -5.67 5.16
CA ASP A 136 10.06 -6.36 5.43
C ASP A 136 9.73 -6.38 6.93
N GLU A 137 10.73 -6.56 7.78
CA GLU A 137 10.59 -6.47 9.24
C GLU A 137 10.20 -5.04 9.68
N GLY A 138 10.85 -4.02 9.15
CA GLY A 138 10.49 -2.63 9.41
C GLY A 138 9.07 -2.28 8.95
N LEU A 139 8.66 -2.77 7.78
CA LEU A 139 7.28 -2.65 7.28
C LEU A 139 6.29 -3.40 8.18
N ALA A 140 6.63 -4.58 8.68
CA ALA A 140 5.80 -5.33 9.63
C ALA A 140 5.60 -4.54 10.93
N HIS A 141 6.65 -3.91 11.46
CA HIS A 141 6.55 -3.02 12.62
C HIS A 141 5.67 -1.79 12.35
N LEU A 142 5.80 -1.16 11.19
CA LEU A 142 4.89 -0.07 10.79
C LEU A 142 3.43 -0.52 10.73
N ARG A 143 3.16 -1.72 10.20
CA ARG A 143 1.81 -2.30 10.17
C ARG A 143 1.26 -2.55 11.57
N MET A 144 2.13 -2.87 12.52
CA MET A 144 1.79 -3.04 13.95
C MET A 144 1.80 -1.71 14.72
N LEU A 145 2.00 -0.56 14.06
CA LEU A 145 2.06 0.78 14.68
C LEU A 145 3.20 0.90 15.72
N ARG A 146 4.26 0.12 15.54
CA ARG A 146 5.48 0.09 16.36
C ARG A 146 6.59 0.91 15.71
N PHE A 147 6.51 2.23 15.87
CA PHE A 147 7.36 3.18 15.13
C PHE A 147 8.84 3.12 15.52
N HIS A 148 9.15 2.94 16.81
CA HIS A 148 10.54 2.88 17.26
C HIS A 148 11.24 1.60 16.79
N GLU A 149 10.57 0.45 16.84
CA GLU A 149 11.10 -0.81 16.30
C GLU A 149 11.22 -0.77 14.77
N ALA A 150 10.29 -0.12 14.08
CA ALA A 150 10.45 0.12 12.64
C ALA A 150 11.72 0.93 12.34
N ALA A 151 12.02 1.95 13.14
CA ALA A 151 13.21 2.79 12.97
C ALA A 151 14.49 1.98 13.18
N THR A 152 14.53 1.08 14.16
CA THR A 152 15.71 0.24 14.39
C THR A 152 15.93 -0.74 13.23
N SER A 153 14.88 -1.33 12.67
CA SER A 153 14.98 -2.21 11.49
C SER A 153 15.45 -1.46 10.24
N PHE A 154 14.91 -0.26 9.97
CA PHE A 154 15.37 0.57 8.86
C PHE A 154 16.81 1.08 9.03
N ASN A 155 17.25 1.37 10.24
CA ASN A 155 18.65 1.72 10.49
C ASN A 155 19.61 0.58 10.15
N LYS A 156 19.22 -0.69 10.35
CA LYS A 156 20.01 -1.85 9.93
C LYS A 156 20.15 -1.93 8.40
N VAL A 157 19.10 -1.57 7.65
CA VAL A 157 19.17 -1.47 6.18
C VAL A 157 20.28 -0.50 5.77
N TYR A 158 20.35 0.68 6.38
CA TYR A 158 21.40 1.65 6.07
C TYR A 158 22.80 1.26 6.56
N GLN A 159 22.92 0.43 7.60
CA GLN A 159 24.21 -0.15 8.02
C GLN A 159 24.75 -1.14 6.98
N ILE A 160 23.86 -1.92 6.36
CA ILE A 160 24.21 -2.88 5.32
C ILE A 160 24.47 -2.17 4.00
N LYS A 161 23.57 -1.26 3.62
CA LYS A 161 23.57 -0.57 2.33
C LYS A 161 23.15 0.91 2.51
N PRO A 162 24.10 1.84 2.69
CA PRO A 162 23.81 3.26 2.92
C PRO A 162 23.02 3.95 1.79
N ASP A 163 23.14 3.42 0.57
CA ASP A 163 22.47 3.90 -0.63
C ASP A 163 21.14 3.18 -0.92
N ALA A 164 20.67 2.31 -0.04
CA ALA A 164 19.41 1.58 -0.21
C ALA A 164 18.21 2.52 -0.39
N TYR A 165 17.37 2.22 -1.38
CA TYR A 165 16.12 2.92 -1.59
C TYR A 165 15.06 2.44 -0.60
N LEU A 166 14.64 3.32 0.31
CA LEU A 166 13.73 3.03 1.42
C LEU A 166 12.97 4.30 1.81
N TRP A 167 11.95 4.66 1.02
CA TRP A 167 11.19 5.90 1.24
C TRP A 167 10.28 5.83 2.49
N GLN A 168 9.94 4.62 2.95
CA GLN A 168 9.10 4.39 4.13
C GLN A 168 9.78 4.84 5.44
N ASP A 169 11.13 4.93 5.46
CA ASP A 169 11.87 5.57 6.55
C ASP A 169 11.52 7.07 6.67
N GLY A 170 11.39 7.76 5.54
CA GLY A 170 10.98 9.16 5.51
C GLY A 170 9.57 9.38 6.05
N LEU A 171 8.64 8.47 5.72
CA LEU A 171 7.29 8.44 6.30
C LEU A 171 7.32 8.23 7.81
N LEU A 172 8.13 7.28 8.28
CA LEU A 172 8.31 7.01 9.70
C LEU A 172 8.83 8.25 10.45
N LYS A 173 9.84 8.93 9.90
CA LYS A 173 10.38 10.18 10.48
C LYS A 173 9.34 11.29 10.54
N TYR A 174 8.50 11.43 9.50
CA TYR A 174 7.40 12.39 9.50
C TYR A 174 6.45 12.15 10.68
N TYR A 175 6.14 10.88 10.95
CA TYR A 175 5.26 10.47 12.03
C TYR A 175 5.87 10.54 13.43
N LEU A 176 7.20 10.41 13.53
CA LEU A 176 7.97 10.70 14.74
C LEU A 176 8.20 12.21 14.95
N GLU A 177 7.59 13.06 14.13
CA GLU A 177 7.70 14.52 14.14
C GLU A 177 9.11 15.07 13.87
N ASP A 178 10.02 14.23 13.36
CA ASP A 178 11.30 14.65 12.80
C ASP A 178 11.10 15.11 11.35
N TYR A 179 10.46 16.27 11.17
CA TYR A 179 10.13 16.79 9.84
C TYR A 179 11.38 17.13 9.01
N HIS A 180 12.48 17.56 9.66
CA HIS A 180 13.73 17.85 8.98
C HIS A 180 14.39 16.59 8.43
N GLY A 181 14.54 15.55 9.27
CA GLY A 181 15.09 14.27 8.83
C GLY A 181 14.18 13.56 7.82
N ALA A 182 12.86 13.72 7.94
CA ALA A 182 11.90 13.21 6.96
C ALA A 182 12.12 13.85 5.58
N ALA A 183 12.14 15.19 5.50
CA ALA A 183 12.31 15.90 4.24
C ALA A 183 13.63 15.54 3.54
N GLU A 184 14.74 15.43 4.29
CA GLU A 184 16.03 15.03 3.75
C GLU A 184 16.03 13.57 3.25
N SER A 185 15.50 12.64 4.04
CA SER A 185 15.39 11.22 3.66
C SER A 185 14.55 11.05 2.39
N LEU A 186 13.40 11.73 2.32
CA LEU A 186 12.49 11.67 1.18
C LEU A 186 13.10 12.29 -0.08
N ALA A 187 13.83 13.40 0.04
CA ALA A 187 14.52 14.01 -1.09
C ALA A 187 15.61 13.08 -1.68
N LYS A 188 16.39 12.41 -0.82
CA LYS A 188 17.41 11.43 -1.26
C LYS A 188 16.75 10.22 -1.93
N ASN A 189 15.66 9.71 -1.35
CA ASN A 189 14.94 8.58 -1.94
C ASN A 189 14.28 8.94 -3.27
N ALA A 190 13.75 10.16 -3.43
CA ALA A 190 13.21 10.65 -4.69
C ALA A 190 14.26 10.62 -5.81
N PHE A 191 15.46 11.13 -5.52
CA PHE A 191 16.57 11.08 -6.49
C PHE A 191 16.98 9.65 -6.84
N ARG A 192 17.05 8.75 -5.84
CA ARG A 192 17.37 7.33 -6.05
C ARG A 192 16.31 6.65 -6.93
N TYR A 193 15.04 6.92 -6.69
CA TYR A 193 13.93 6.40 -7.48
C TYR A 193 14.01 6.88 -8.93
N GLU A 194 14.12 8.19 -9.13
CA GLU A 194 14.21 8.81 -10.46
C GLU A 194 15.42 8.29 -11.25
N SER A 195 16.58 8.15 -10.60
CA SER A 195 17.79 7.61 -11.22
C SER A 195 17.65 6.14 -11.62
N ARG A 196 16.89 5.35 -10.85
CA ARG A 196 16.73 3.90 -11.08
C ARG A 196 15.63 3.58 -12.08
N PHE A 197 14.51 4.28 -12.01
CA PHE A 197 13.30 3.96 -12.77
C PHE A 197 13.03 4.94 -13.91
N MET A 198 13.72 6.08 -13.97
CA MET A 198 13.48 7.14 -14.96
C MET A 198 12.04 7.66 -14.95
N GLU A 199 11.36 7.54 -13.81
CA GLU A 199 10.00 8.00 -13.56
C GLU A 199 9.98 9.01 -12.41
N PRO A 200 9.05 9.99 -12.41
CA PRO A 200 8.96 10.98 -11.35
C PRO A 200 8.54 10.35 -10.01
N ALA A 201 9.36 10.57 -8.97
CA ALA A 201 9.14 10.09 -7.61
C ALA A 201 7.98 10.84 -6.94
N SER A 202 6.74 10.41 -7.21
CA SER A 202 5.54 11.18 -6.85
C SER A 202 5.26 11.13 -5.35
N GLU A 203 5.22 9.94 -4.76
CA GLU A 203 4.98 9.72 -3.35
C GLU A 203 6.03 10.41 -2.46
N GLU A 204 7.31 10.24 -2.77
CA GLU A 204 8.43 10.83 -2.02
C GLU A 204 8.34 12.35 -1.99
N ARG A 205 8.05 12.96 -3.14
CA ARG A 205 7.93 14.42 -3.27
C ARG A 205 6.71 14.94 -2.51
N ILE A 206 5.57 14.25 -2.56
CA ILE A 206 4.38 14.64 -1.79
C ILE A 206 4.70 14.65 -0.29
N TRP A 207 5.31 13.59 0.23
CA TRP A 207 5.65 13.50 1.64
C TRP A 207 6.75 14.49 2.04
N ARG A 208 7.74 14.75 1.18
CA ARG A 208 8.75 15.79 1.40
C ARG A 208 8.08 17.14 1.53
N ASP A 209 7.19 17.49 0.60
CA ASP A 209 6.51 18.77 0.60
C ASP A 209 5.57 18.91 1.82
N ALA A 210 4.94 17.81 2.26
CA ALA A 210 4.17 17.78 3.50
C ALA A 210 5.06 18.06 4.74
N ALA A 211 6.25 17.46 4.80
CA ALA A 211 7.22 17.72 5.86
C ALA A 211 7.71 19.18 5.82
N GLU A 212 8.01 19.73 4.64
CA GLU A 212 8.40 21.13 4.47
C GLU A 212 7.30 22.10 4.91
N LEU A 213 6.03 21.83 4.60
CA LEU A 213 4.90 22.64 5.09
C LEU A 213 4.84 22.65 6.62
N LYS A 214 5.08 21.51 7.28
CA LYS A 214 5.16 21.43 8.76
C LYS A 214 6.36 22.23 9.29
N ILE A 215 7.53 22.16 8.65
CA ILE A 215 8.71 22.97 9.00
C ILE A 215 8.39 24.46 8.88
N VAL A 216 7.85 24.90 7.74
CA VAL A 216 7.50 26.31 7.51
C VAL A 216 6.49 26.79 8.55
N ARG A 217 5.51 25.96 8.91
CA ARG A 217 4.52 26.29 9.93
C ARG A 217 5.14 26.40 11.32
N THR A 218 5.98 25.45 11.72
CA THR A 218 6.65 25.48 13.05
C THR A 218 7.56 26.70 13.18
N LEU A 219 8.28 27.08 12.11
CA LEU A 219 9.10 28.30 12.08
C LEU A 219 8.25 29.59 12.13
N ASN A 220 7.13 29.64 11.41
CA ASN A 220 6.25 30.82 11.35
C ASN A 220 5.41 31.05 12.62
N GLY A 221 5.32 30.06 13.51
CA GLY A 221 4.67 30.18 14.82
C GLY A 221 5.34 31.14 15.82
N GLY A 222 6.53 31.69 15.50
CA GLY A 222 7.29 32.57 16.39
C GLY A 222 7.48 34.02 15.93
N ARG A 223 7.50 34.31 14.63
CA ARG A 223 7.58 35.67 14.02
C ARG A 223 7.65 35.49 12.51
N ARG A 224 6.84 36.24 11.75
CA ARG A 224 6.93 36.31 10.29
C ARG A 224 8.33 36.79 9.87
N LEU A 225 9.21 35.88 9.51
CA LEU A 225 10.50 36.20 8.91
C LEU A 225 10.26 36.63 7.45
N LYS A 226 10.07 37.94 7.26
CA LYS A 226 10.30 38.56 5.96
C LYS A 226 11.80 38.46 5.68
N ASN A 227 12.16 37.72 4.62
CA ASN A 227 13.50 37.49 4.10
C ASN A 227 14.34 36.45 4.88
N LYS A 228 14.46 35.22 4.36
CA LYS A 228 15.73 34.68 3.84
C LYS A 228 15.62 33.23 3.34
N GLN A 229 16.54 32.96 2.42
CA GLN A 229 16.87 31.75 1.69
C GLN A 229 16.48 30.42 2.37
N PHE A 230 15.62 29.68 1.68
CA PHE A 230 15.49 28.23 1.84
C PHE A 230 16.86 27.56 1.68
N PRO A 231 17.19 26.51 2.45
CA PRO A 231 18.44 25.77 2.28
C PRO A 231 18.59 25.32 0.83
N ALA A 232 19.66 25.73 0.16
CA ALA A 232 19.93 25.40 -1.23
C ALA A 232 20.04 23.88 -1.49
N ALA A 233 20.27 23.09 -0.43
CA ALA A 233 20.32 21.63 -0.47
C ALA A 233 18.96 20.95 -0.77
N MET A 234 17.84 21.69 -0.80
CA MET A 234 16.48 21.15 -0.95
C MET A 234 15.83 21.45 -2.32
N LYS A 235 16.46 22.27 -3.17
CA LYS A 235 15.98 22.53 -4.52
C LYS A 235 16.62 21.54 -5.49
N VAL A 236 16.01 20.37 -5.68
CA VAL A 236 16.36 19.52 -6.83
C VAL A 236 16.08 20.35 -8.10
N PRO A 237 17.09 20.59 -8.96
CA PRO A 237 16.87 21.25 -10.24
C PRO A 237 15.83 20.44 -11.02
N ILE A 238 14.71 21.08 -11.34
CA ILE A 238 13.80 20.57 -12.35
C ILE A 238 14.38 21.07 -13.66
N GLU A 239 14.74 20.16 -14.56
CA GLU A 239 15.06 20.54 -15.94
C GLU A 239 13.79 21.09 -16.58
N ASP A 240 13.65 22.41 -16.60
CA ASP A 240 12.63 23.14 -17.34
C ASP A 240 12.85 22.89 -18.85
N GLY A 241 12.32 21.80 -19.42
CA GLY A 241 12.58 21.55 -20.84
C GLY A 241 11.84 20.42 -21.55
N VAL A 242 11.08 19.56 -20.88
CA VAL A 242 10.32 18.50 -21.56
C VAL A 242 8.84 18.69 -21.25
N ASP A 243 8.04 18.90 -22.30
CA ASP A 243 6.58 18.84 -22.24
C ASP A 243 6.16 17.41 -21.81
N GLU A 244 6.17 17.16 -20.49
CA GLU A 244 5.71 15.93 -19.84
C GLU A 244 4.23 15.61 -20.15
N ASP A 245 3.47 16.60 -20.61
CA ASP A 245 2.03 16.51 -20.79
C ASP A 245 1.58 15.61 -21.96
N GLN A 246 2.45 15.30 -22.93
CA GLN A 246 2.03 14.67 -24.19
C GLN A 246 2.20 13.14 -24.24
N SER A 247 3.11 12.54 -23.46
CA SER A 247 3.40 11.09 -23.51
C SER A 247 2.71 10.26 -22.41
N GLU A 248 2.05 10.88 -21.44
CA GLU A 248 1.42 10.18 -20.30
C GLU A 248 -0.04 9.76 -20.51
N ILE A 249 -0.59 9.96 -21.72
CA ILE A 249 -2.04 9.90 -21.97
C ILE A 249 -2.59 8.46 -22.09
N ASP A 250 -1.78 7.48 -22.48
CA ASP A 250 -2.31 6.18 -22.91
C ASP A 250 -1.88 4.99 -22.04
N ASN A 251 -2.89 4.40 -21.37
CA ASN A 251 -3.02 3.01 -20.89
C ASN A 251 -2.96 2.71 -19.38
N ILE A 252 -4.15 2.33 -18.87
CA ILE A 252 -4.42 1.38 -17.75
C ILE A 252 -3.66 1.64 -16.43
N ALA A 253 -3.58 2.90 -15.96
CA ALA A 253 -3.34 3.29 -14.55
C ALA A 253 -3.69 4.77 -14.25
N SER A 254 -4.38 5.43 -15.19
CA SER A 254 -4.40 6.90 -15.33
C SER A 254 -5.02 7.68 -14.16
N GLU A 255 -6.00 7.11 -13.45
CA GLU A 255 -6.69 7.81 -12.36
C GLU A 255 -5.83 7.93 -11.10
N ARG A 256 -5.10 6.88 -10.70
CA ARG A 256 -4.18 6.95 -9.55
C ARG A 256 -3.05 7.94 -9.83
N ARG A 257 -2.42 7.87 -11.02
CA ARG A 257 -1.37 8.81 -11.43
C ARG A 257 -1.90 10.24 -11.50
N LYS A 258 -3.15 10.44 -11.98
CA LYS A 258 -3.82 11.75 -11.93
C LYS A 258 -3.98 12.27 -10.51
N VAL A 259 -4.41 11.44 -9.56
CA VAL A 259 -4.52 11.83 -8.14
C VAL A 259 -3.16 12.22 -7.56
N LEU A 260 -2.12 11.42 -7.81
CA LEU A 260 -0.76 11.72 -7.35
C LEU A 260 -0.23 13.03 -7.95
N ARG A 261 -0.46 13.26 -9.25
CA ARG A 261 -0.09 14.51 -9.93
C ARG A 261 -0.83 15.71 -9.33
N LEU A 262 -2.14 15.60 -9.09
CA LEU A 262 -2.93 16.65 -8.45
C LEU A 262 -2.49 16.90 -7.01
N ALA A 263 -2.17 15.86 -6.25
CA ALA A 263 -1.62 15.97 -4.91
C ALA A 263 -0.26 16.69 -4.95
N ARG A 264 0.66 16.29 -5.84
CA ARG A 264 1.94 16.99 -6.06
C ARG A 264 1.73 18.48 -6.34
N GLN A 265 0.81 18.82 -7.25
CA GLN A 265 0.47 20.20 -7.55
C GLN A 265 -0.11 20.94 -6.33
N LEU A 266 -0.97 20.30 -5.53
CA LEU A 266 -1.55 20.88 -4.32
C LEU A 266 -0.47 21.25 -3.30
N PHE A 267 0.44 20.33 -2.98
CA PHE A 267 1.52 20.54 -2.02
C PHE A 267 2.53 21.57 -2.53
N PHE A 268 2.98 21.43 -3.78
CA PHE A 268 3.92 22.35 -4.42
C PHE A 268 3.40 23.79 -4.50
N ASN A 269 2.13 23.99 -4.92
CA ASN A 269 1.53 25.32 -4.96
C ASN A 269 1.37 25.92 -3.56
N SER A 270 1.19 25.07 -2.52
CA SER A 270 1.11 25.53 -1.14
C SER A 270 2.45 26.03 -0.62
N LEU A 271 3.56 25.35 -0.96
CA LEU A 271 4.91 25.80 -0.61
C LEU A 271 5.30 27.11 -1.30
N ARG A 272 4.76 27.37 -2.50
CA ARG A 272 5.00 28.60 -3.28
C ARG A 272 4.02 29.73 -2.97
N ASP A 273 3.14 29.57 -1.98
CA ASP A 273 2.07 30.52 -1.65
C ASP A 273 1.15 30.87 -2.85
N ASN A 274 1.01 29.96 -3.83
CA ASN A 274 0.15 30.15 -4.99
C ASN A 274 -1.30 29.76 -4.69
N SER A 275 -2.06 30.69 -4.11
CA SER A 275 -3.44 30.45 -3.65
C SER A 275 -4.39 29.96 -4.76
N ALA A 276 -4.26 30.46 -5.99
CA ALA A 276 -5.09 30.04 -7.12
C ALA A 276 -4.79 28.59 -7.53
N GLY A 277 -3.51 28.21 -7.60
CA GLY A 277 -3.10 26.85 -7.89
C GLY A 277 -3.53 25.86 -6.80
N VAL A 278 -3.43 26.25 -5.53
CA VAL A 278 -3.93 25.45 -4.40
C VAL A 278 -5.44 25.25 -4.50
N ALA A 279 -6.21 26.31 -4.78
CA ALA A 279 -7.66 26.22 -4.92
C ALA A 279 -8.07 25.29 -6.07
N LEU A 280 -7.41 25.39 -7.22
CA LEU A 280 -7.67 24.55 -8.39
C LEU A 280 -7.36 23.07 -8.12
N ALA A 281 -6.15 22.77 -7.64
CA ALA A 281 -5.74 21.39 -7.36
C ALA A 281 -6.61 20.74 -6.27
N ARG A 282 -6.97 21.51 -5.23
CA ARG A 282 -7.91 21.08 -4.18
C ARG A 282 -9.29 20.80 -4.76
N ALA A 283 -9.86 21.70 -5.55
CA ALA A 283 -11.18 21.50 -6.17
C ALA A 283 -11.20 20.28 -7.08
N GLN A 284 -10.12 20.03 -7.83
CA GLN A 284 -9.97 18.84 -8.66
C GLN A 284 -9.91 17.56 -7.83
N LEU A 285 -9.12 17.51 -6.75
CA LEU A 285 -9.10 16.37 -5.83
C LEU A 285 -10.47 16.14 -5.15
N GLN A 286 -11.16 17.20 -4.74
CA GLN A 286 -12.52 17.12 -4.19
C GLN A 286 -13.51 16.55 -5.22
N ALA A 287 -13.41 16.97 -6.48
CA ALA A 287 -14.24 16.41 -7.56
C ALA A 287 -13.97 14.91 -7.78
N MET A 288 -12.72 14.45 -7.62
CA MET A 288 -12.36 13.03 -7.70
C MET A 288 -12.97 12.21 -6.55
N CYS A 289 -13.19 12.80 -5.37
CA CYS A 289 -13.89 12.15 -4.26
C CYS A 289 -15.39 11.97 -4.52
N GLY A 290 -16.01 12.84 -5.32
CA GLY A 290 -17.44 12.82 -5.61
C GLY A 290 -18.30 12.95 -4.34
N ASP A 291 -19.30 12.07 -4.20
CA ASP A 291 -20.21 12.08 -3.04
C ASP A 291 -19.55 11.66 -1.74
N SER A 292 -18.41 10.94 -1.81
CA SER A 292 -17.63 10.52 -0.65
C SER A 292 -16.87 11.67 0.03
N PHE A 293 -16.89 12.88 -0.54
CA PHE A 293 -16.28 14.04 0.08
C PHE A 293 -17.17 14.57 1.24
N PRO A 294 -16.60 14.88 2.43
CA PRO A 294 -17.36 15.38 3.57
C PRO A 294 -18.25 16.57 3.21
N SER A 295 -19.55 16.47 3.50
CA SER A 295 -20.54 17.52 3.21
C SER A 295 -20.22 18.83 3.92
N SER A 296 -19.70 18.76 5.15
CA SER A 296 -19.20 19.88 5.95
C SER A 296 -18.10 20.70 5.27
N LEU A 297 -17.33 20.08 4.36
CA LEU A 297 -16.21 20.72 3.65
C LEU A 297 -16.59 21.14 2.22
N LYS A 298 -17.79 20.77 1.73
CA LYS A 298 -18.24 21.18 0.40
C LYS A 298 -18.42 22.69 0.42
N SER A 299 -17.77 23.36 -0.54
CA SER A 299 -17.91 24.80 -0.74
C SER A 299 -19.39 25.15 -0.88
N THR A 300 -19.88 26.11 -0.10
CA THR A 300 -21.27 26.62 -0.10
C THR A 300 -21.63 27.42 -1.36
N LEU A 301 -20.86 27.26 -2.44
CA LEU A 301 -21.15 27.91 -3.70
C LEU A 301 -22.45 27.31 -4.27
N PRO A 302 -23.38 28.13 -4.77
CA PRO A 302 -24.62 27.65 -5.35
C PRO A 302 -24.34 26.64 -6.45
N LEU A 303 -24.82 25.41 -6.26
CA LEU A 303 -24.79 24.40 -7.32
C LEU A 303 -25.66 24.93 -8.47
N LEU A 304 -25.03 25.20 -9.62
CA LEU A 304 -25.76 25.39 -10.87
C LEU A 304 -26.71 24.20 -11.07
N PRO A 305 -28.00 24.43 -11.38
CA PRO A 305 -28.97 23.35 -11.51
C PRO A 305 -28.51 22.39 -12.60
N LYS A 306 -28.14 21.18 -12.19
CA LYS A 306 -27.82 20.10 -13.13
C LYS A 306 -29.14 19.66 -13.79
N SER A 307 -29.13 19.51 -15.11
CA SER A 307 -30.25 18.96 -15.85
C SER A 307 -30.58 17.55 -15.36
N GLU A 308 -31.87 17.19 -15.32
CA GLU A 308 -32.37 15.91 -14.77
C GLU A 308 -31.70 14.67 -15.39
N GLN A 309 -31.23 14.79 -16.64
CA GLN A 309 -30.47 13.74 -17.33
C GLN A 309 -29.07 13.50 -16.73
N GLN A 310 -28.40 14.51 -16.16
CA GLN A 310 -27.10 14.34 -15.49
C GLN A 310 -27.23 13.77 -14.07
N GLN A 311 -28.37 13.97 -13.40
CA GLN A 311 -28.64 13.38 -12.08
C GLN A 311 -28.85 11.87 -12.14
N GLN A 312 -29.54 11.36 -13.18
CA GLN A 312 -29.75 9.91 -13.34
C GLN A 312 -28.49 9.14 -13.78
N LEU A 313 -27.57 9.79 -14.52
CA LEU A 313 -26.29 9.19 -14.91
C LEU A 313 -25.25 9.19 -13.77
N SER A 314 -25.25 10.21 -12.91
CA SER A 314 -24.30 10.30 -11.79
C SER A 314 -24.65 9.35 -10.64
N SER A 315 -25.93 9.15 -10.32
CA SER A 315 -26.36 8.20 -9.29
C SER A 315 -26.04 6.73 -9.65
N SER A 316 -26.08 6.37 -10.95
CA SER A 316 -25.75 5.02 -11.44
C SER A 316 -24.24 4.72 -11.48
N LEU A 317 -23.40 5.73 -11.75
CA LEU A 317 -21.93 5.58 -11.72
C LEU A 317 -21.35 5.64 -10.29
N ASN A 318 -22.07 6.23 -9.33
CA ASN A 318 -21.56 6.48 -7.97
C ASN A 318 -21.63 5.28 -7.02
N SER A 319 -22.39 4.23 -7.35
CA SER A 319 -22.41 2.96 -6.59
C SER A 319 -21.29 1.99 -6.98
N GLN A 320 -20.51 2.31 -8.01
CA GLN A 320 -19.43 1.45 -8.44
C GLN A 320 -18.34 1.41 -7.36
N PRO A 321 -17.92 0.22 -6.89
CA PRO A 321 -16.82 0.11 -5.94
C PRO A 321 -15.59 0.78 -6.55
N ASP A 322 -14.88 1.61 -5.78
CA ASP A 322 -13.69 2.33 -6.22
C ASP A 322 -12.54 1.35 -6.52
N ARG A 323 -12.62 0.62 -7.63
CA ARG A 323 -11.71 -0.48 -7.97
C ARG A 323 -10.26 -0.01 -8.09
N LYS A 324 -10.07 1.27 -8.45
CA LYS A 324 -8.77 1.91 -8.67
C LYS A 324 -8.30 2.77 -7.50
N MET A 325 -9.07 2.81 -6.40
CA MET A 325 -8.74 3.47 -5.14
C MET A 325 -8.47 4.98 -5.27
N TYR A 326 -8.88 5.64 -6.35
CA TYR A 326 -8.54 7.05 -6.55
C TYR A 326 -9.30 7.95 -5.58
N LYS A 327 -10.50 7.56 -5.13
CA LYS A 327 -11.27 8.32 -4.13
C LYS A 327 -10.57 8.24 -2.78
N LEU A 328 -10.10 7.04 -2.41
CA LEU A 328 -9.31 6.81 -1.20
C LEU A 328 -8.05 7.70 -1.17
N HIS A 329 -7.23 7.64 -2.23
CA HIS A 329 -6.01 8.44 -2.32
C HIS A 329 -6.31 9.94 -2.31
N SER A 330 -7.38 10.37 -2.98
CA SER A 330 -7.78 11.78 -3.00
C SER A 330 -8.15 12.28 -1.60
N LEU A 331 -8.95 11.50 -0.85
CA LEU A 331 -9.29 11.82 0.54
C LEU A 331 -8.06 11.83 1.43
N PHE A 332 -7.18 10.83 1.29
CA PHE A 332 -5.95 10.74 2.07
C PHE A 332 -5.04 11.95 1.85
N TYR A 333 -4.74 12.31 0.60
CA TYR A 333 -3.85 13.44 0.31
C TYR A 333 -4.47 14.80 0.66
N LEU A 334 -5.80 14.96 0.53
CA LEU A 334 -6.49 16.13 1.05
C LEU A 334 -6.39 16.23 2.58
N GLY A 335 -6.59 15.12 3.28
CA GLY A 335 -6.41 15.05 4.73
C GLY A 335 -4.98 15.39 5.14
N LEU A 336 -3.99 14.76 4.50
CA LEU A 336 -2.58 15.02 4.75
C LEU A 336 -2.22 16.50 4.51
N HIS A 337 -2.79 17.11 3.46
CA HIS A 337 -2.60 18.53 3.18
C HIS A 337 -3.16 19.41 4.30
N TYR A 338 -4.38 19.12 4.76
CA TYR A 338 -4.98 19.84 5.88
C TYR A 338 -4.19 19.64 7.18
N ASP A 339 -3.68 18.44 7.46
CA ASP A 339 -2.79 18.19 8.60
C ASP A 339 -1.49 19.01 8.49
N ALA A 340 -0.84 19.03 7.32
CA ALA A 340 0.38 19.79 7.08
C ALA A 340 0.16 21.30 7.28
N LEU A 341 -1.00 21.81 6.85
CA LEU A 341 -1.46 23.16 7.13
C LEU A 341 -1.97 23.36 8.56
N GLY A 342 -2.02 22.30 9.37
CA GLY A 342 -2.55 22.15 10.73
C GLY A 342 -3.98 22.67 10.94
N LYS A 343 -4.82 22.33 9.96
CA LYS A 343 -6.28 22.36 10.01
C LYS A 343 -6.78 20.98 10.44
N ALA A 344 -6.66 20.71 11.74
CA ALA A 344 -6.86 19.37 12.29
C ALA A 344 -8.29 18.84 12.10
N SER A 345 -9.30 19.70 12.21
CA SER A 345 -10.72 19.34 12.00
C SER A 345 -11.01 18.85 10.59
N GLU A 346 -10.56 19.58 9.58
CA GLU A 346 -10.76 19.23 8.18
C GLU A 346 -9.97 17.98 7.80
N SER A 347 -8.76 17.83 8.36
CA SER A 347 -7.97 16.61 8.20
C SER A 347 -8.66 15.39 8.80
N LYS A 348 -9.14 15.48 10.05
CA LYS A 348 -9.88 14.41 10.75
C LYS A 348 -11.07 13.94 9.92
N GLN A 349 -11.83 14.86 9.32
CA GLN A 349 -12.98 14.51 8.47
C GLN A 349 -12.57 13.75 7.20
N CYS A 350 -11.54 14.22 6.49
CA CYS A 350 -11.02 13.52 5.31
C CYS A 350 -10.45 12.13 5.66
N MET A 351 -9.70 12.02 6.76
CA MET A 351 -9.09 10.77 7.21
C MET A 351 -10.13 9.75 7.68
N LYS A 352 -11.19 10.18 8.39
CA LYS A 352 -12.31 9.31 8.77
C LYS A 352 -12.97 8.69 7.53
N MET A 353 -13.28 9.50 6.51
CA MET A 353 -13.84 8.99 5.26
C MET A 353 -12.88 8.03 4.55
N ALA A 354 -11.57 8.33 4.54
CA ALA A 354 -10.56 7.44 3.96
C ALA A 354 -10.50 6.08 4.70
N VAL A 355 -10.53 6.08 6.04
CA VAL A 355 -10.56 4.85 6.84
C VAL A 355 -11.82 4.02 6.60
N GLN A 356 -13.00 4.66 6.50
CA GLN A 356 -14.25 3.97 6.14
C GLN A 356 -14.14 3.28 4.77
N MET A 357 -13.47 3.92 3.80
CA MET A 357 -13.21 3.33 2.49
C MET A 357 -12.23 2.15 2.54
N CYS A 358 -11.26 2.17 3.46
CA CYS A 358 -10.35 1.05 3.70
C CYS A 358 -11.07 -0.12 4.38
N ALA A 359 -11.93 0.12 5.37
CA ALA A 359 -12.62 -0.91 6.14
C ALA A 359 -13.34 -1.95 5.27
N ASN A 360 -13.96 -1.50 4.18
CA ASN A 360 -14.69 -2.36 3.25
C ASN A 360 -13.78 -3.21 2.33
N LYS A 361 -12.45 -3.03 2.37
CA LYS A 361 -11.48 -3.65 1.44
C LYS A 361 -10.27 -4.31 2.10
N ILE A 362 -10.12 -4.20 3.42
CA ILE A 362 -8.99 -4.77 4.17
C ILE A 362 -8.95 -6.31 4.13
N SER A 363 -10.03 -6.99 3.73
CA SER A 363 -10.16 -8.45 3.76
C SER A 363 -9.24 -9.25 2.80
N GLY A 364 -8.42 -8.60 1.95
CA GLY A 364 -7.59 -9.36 0.99
C GLY A 364 -6.28 -8.75 0.49
N ASN A 365 -5.93 -7.52 0.86
CA ASN A 365 -4.76 -6.83 0.29
C ASN A 365 -3.95 -6.03 1.34
N SER A 366 -3.82 -6.58 2.55
CA SER A 366 -3.16 -5.96 3.72
C SER A 366 -1.65 -5.74 3.59
N GLN A 367 -1.05 -6.08 2.45
CA GLN A 367 0.40 -6.00 2.26
C GLN A 367 0.87 -4.58 1.88
N ASP A 368 0.06 -3.80 1.18
CA ASP A 368 0.46 -2.45 0.77
C ASP A 368 0.22 -1.44 1.90
N ILE A 369 1.32 -0.84 2.37
CA ILE A 369 1.33 0.19 3.43
C ILE A 369 0.43 1.38 3.08
N THR A 370 0.24 1.66 1.78
CA THR A 370 -0.55 2.79 1.28
C THR A 370 -2.00 2.74 1.76
N TYR A 371 -2.58 1.54 1.88
CA TYR A 371 -3.95 1.37 2.39
C TYR A 371 -4.04 1.54 3.90
N LEU A 372 -2.92 1.41 4.61
CA LEU A 372 -2.85 1.58 6.04
C LEU A 372 -2.53 3.03 6.43
N LEU A 373 -2.08 3.87 5.50
CA LEU A 373 -1.72 5.26 5.78
C LEU A 373 -2.82 6.06 6.49
N PRO A 374 -4.11 5.99 6.11
CA PRO A 374 -5.16 6.68 6.84
C PRO A 374 -5.29 6.20 8.29
N VAL A 375 -5.14 4.89 8.53
CA VAL A 375 -5.22 4.28 9.87
C VAL A 375 -4.01 4.67 10.72
N ILE A 376 -2.80 4.58 10.15
CA ILE A 376 -1.56 5.04 10.78
C ILE A 376 -1.71 6.50 11.19
N HIS A 377 -2.14 7.36 10.27
CA HIS A 377 -2.29 8.79 10.50
C HIS A 377 -3.31 9.09 11.61
N MET A 378 -4.48 8.44 11.57
CA MET A 378 -5.50 8.59 12.61
C MET A 378 -5.01 8.12 13.99
N THR A 379 -4.22 7.04 14.04
CA THR A 379 -3.71 6.49 15.31
C THR A 379 -2.68 7.42 15.94
N ILE A 380 -1.70 7.88 15.16
CA ILE A 380 -0.64 8.75 15.68
C ILE A 380 -1.19 10.08 16.16
N ARG A 381 -2.19 10.62 15.45
CA ARG A 381 -2.82 11.90 15.82
C ARG A 381 -3.91 11.74 16.88
N ASP A 382 -4.17 10.53 17.35
CA ASP A 382 -5.19 10.20 18.34
C ASP A 382 -6.58 10.75 18.00
N TRP A 383 -6.99 10.56 16.74
CA TRP A 383 -8.27 11.11 16.22
C TRP A 383 -9.45 10.14 16.34
N TYR A 384 -9.29 9.08 17.13
CA TYR A 384 -10.34 8.09 17.37
C TYR A 384 -11.38 8.51 18.40
N ASP A 385 -11.16 9.62 19.11
CA ASP A 385 -12.02 10.02 20.22
C ASP A 385 -13.21 10.92 19.83
N ASP A 386 -14.37 10.48 20.35
CA ASP A 386 -15.58 11.17 20.85
C ASP A 386 -16.37 12.13 19.94
N ASP A 387 -16.46 11.87 18.63
CA ASP A 387 -17.60 12.41 17.86
C ASP A 387 -18.42 11.25 17.28
N ASP A 388 -19.50 10.92 17.97
CA ASP A 388 -20.78 10.56 17.35
C ASP A 388 -21.12 11.68 16.36
N PHE A 389 -20.57 11.60 15.16
CA PHE A 389 -21.24 12.26 14.04
C PHE A 389 -22.44 11.37 13.77
N ASP A 390 -23.60 11.79 14.28
CA ASP A 390 -24.89 11.35 13.79
C ASP A 390 -24.83 11.37 12.26
N VAL A 391 -24.67 10.19 11.66
CA VAL A 391 -24.91 9.99 10.23
C VAL A 391 -26.42 9.88 9.99
N ASP A 392 -27.22 10.56 10.82
CA ASP A 392 -28.67 10.69 10.70
C ASP A 392 -28.99 12.05 10.06
N ALA A 393 -28.65 12.19 8.79
CA ALA A 393 -29.20 13.26 7.95
C ALA A 393 -29.45 12.77 6.51
N SER A 394 -29.97 11.56 6.38
CA SER A 394 -30.76 11.16 5.21
C SER A 394 -31.56 9.90 5.54
N ASP A 395 -32.70 10.06 6.20
CA ASP A 395 -33.94 9.51 5.66
C ASP A 395 -35.16 10.14 6.34
N SER A 396 -36.01 10.70 5.49
CA SER A 396 -37.26 11.35 5.83
C SER A 396 -38.30 10.30 6.23
N ALA A 397 -38.88 10.42 7.43
CA ALA A 397 -40.29 10.08 7.65
C ALA A 397 -40.87 10.89 8.83
N PRO A 398 -42.15 11.29 8.78
CA PRO A 398 -42.67 12.43 9.54
C PRO A 398 -43.43 12.04 10.82
N ASN A 399 -43.58 13.05 11.67
CA ASN A 399 -44.54 13.19 12.77
C ASN A 399 -44.37 12.30 14.01
N SER A 400 -43.95 12.92 15.11
CA SER A 400 -44.80 12.93 16.30
C SER A 400 -44.60 14.23 17.08
N GLU A 401 -45.60 15.08 16.98
CA GLU A 401 -45.93 16.19 17.86
C GLU A 401 -46.07 15.70 19.32
N TYR A 402 -45.13 16.05 20.20
CA TYR A 402 -45.35 16.09 21.67
C TYR A 402 -44.44 17.14 22.33
N ASP A 403 -45.07 18.28 22.56
CA ASP A 403 -45.22 18.94 23.86
C ASP A 403 -44.03 19.63 24.58
N GLU A 404 -44.40 20.80 25.11
CA GLU A 404 -43.63 21.88 25.68
C GLU A 404 -42.97 21.57 27.03
N GLY A 405 -41.85 22.26 27.27
CA GLY A 405 -41.69 23.00 28.53
C GLY A 405 -40.97 22.31 29.67
N LYS A 406 -39.72 22.74 29.92
CA LYS A 406 -39.36 23.37 31.21
C LYS A 406 -37.96 23.96 31.18
N ARG A 407 -37.97 25.30 31.11
CA ARG A 407 -36.90 26.18 31.56
C ARG A 407 -36.85 26.06 33.09
N PHE A 408 -35.74 25.58 33.66
CA PHE A 408 -35.45 25.77 35.07
C PHE A 408 -34.07 26.41 35.21
N GLN A 409 -34.09 27.72 35.47
CA GLN A 409 -33.00 28.40 36.15
C GLN A 409 -33.11 28.03 37.63
N LEU A 410 -32.06 27.44 38.19
CA LEU A 410 -31.81 27.55 39.62
C LEU A 410 -30.33 27.92 39.81
N ASN A 411 -30.19 29.08 40.42
CA ASN A 411 -28.98 29.58 41.06
C ASN A 411 -29.10 29.28 42.57
N GLU A 412 -28.01 29.50 43.31
CA GLU A 412 -27.75 29.20 44.74
C GLU A 412 -27.09 27.82 44.95
N GLY A 413 -25.91 27.66 45.54
CA GLY A 413 -25.14 28.52 46.43
C GLY A 413 -24.92 27.78 47.75
N SER A 414 -23.84 26.97 47.87
CA SER A 414 -23.40 26.40 49.16
C SER A 414 -22.07 25.65 49.05
N VAL A 415 -21.10 26.09 49.88
CA VAL A 415 -19.92 25.40 50.42
C VAL A 415 -18.88 24.90 49.40
N GLY A 416 -17.86 25.74 49.21
CA GLY A 416 -16.63 25.41 48.50
C GLY A 416 -15.81 24.37 49.25
N ILE A 417 -15.81 23.16 48.71
CA ILE A 417 -14.64 22.26 48.69
C ILE A 417 -14.26 22.15 47.21
N ASP A 418 -12.96 22.03 46.95
CA ASP A 418 -12.22 22.18 45.69
C ASP A 418 -12.72 21.33 44.48
N ASN A 419 -13.96 21.55 44.06
CA ASN A 419 -14.62 20.83 42.96
C ASN A 419 -13.91 21.07 41.62
N ASN A 420 -13.23 22.21 41.47
CA ASN A 420 -12.45 22.50 40.27
C ASN A 420 -11.18 21.63 40.19
N GLU A 421 -10.46 21.46 41.31
CA GLU A 421 -9.25 20.64 41.32
C GLU A 421 -9.58 19.15 41.08
N GLN A 422 -10.68 18.64 41.66
CA GLN A 422 -11.12 17.27 41.40
C GLN A 422 -11.55 17.08 39.93
N ARG A 423 -12.24 18.06 39.35
CA ARG A 423 -12.62 18.03 37.93
C ARG A 423 -11.40 18.01 37.02
N ASP A 424 -10.40 18.83 37.31
CA ASP A 424 -9.16 18.90 36.53
C ASP A 424 -8.36 17.60 36.62
N ARG A 425 -8.29 16.99 37.82
CA ARG A 425 -7.68 15.66 38.00
C ARG A 425 -8.39 14.59 37.18
N LEU A 426 -9.72 14.54 37.20
CA LEU A 426 -10.50 13.56 36.43
C LEU A 426 -10.43 13.80 34.91
N GLN A 427 -10.28 15.05 34.48
CA GLN A 427 -10.07 15.38 33.06
C GLN A 427 -8.73 14.87 32.54
N SER A 428 -7.69 14.87 33.39
CA SER A 428 -6.35 14.37 33.05
C SER A 428 -6.25 12.84 32.97
N MET A 429 -7.21 12.09 33.53
CA MET A 429 -7.21 10.62 33.50
C MET A 429 -7.60 10.07 32.12
N ASN A 430 -7.07 8.91 31.77
CA ASN A 430 -7.44 8.16 30.57
C ASN A 430 -8.83 7.52 30.75
N VAL A 431 -9.56 7.31 29.65
CA VAL A 431 -10.90 6.69 29.64
C VAL A 431 -10.88 5.28 30.25
N VAL A 432 -9.78 4.54 30.07
CA VAL A 432 -9.61 3.21 30.68
C VAL A 432 -9.62 3.29 32.20
N ASP A 433 -8.89 4.26 32.77
CA ASP A 433 -8.80 4.45 34.21
C ASP A 433 -10.11 4.96 34.79
N LEU A 434 -10.80 5.87 34.08
CA LEU A 434 -12.14 6.35 34.45
C LEU A 434 -13.16 5.20 34.48
N LYS A 435 -13.12 4.29 33.50
CA LYS A 435 -13.99 3.11 33.47
C LYS A 435 -13.64 2.12 34.58
N LEU A 436 -12.37 1.96 34.93
CA LEU A 436 -11.95 1.14 36.07
C LEU A 436 -12.45 1.71 37.40
N GLU A 437 -12.35 3.03 37.62
CA GLU A 437 -12.88 3.67 38.83
C GLU A 437 -14.41 3.60 38.93
N LEU A 438 -15.11 3.84 37.83
CA LEU A 438 -16.57 3.64 37.79
C LEU A 438 -16.95 2.18 38.09
N LYS A 439 -16.19 1.20 37.56
CA LYS A 439 -16.44 -0.22 37.84
C LYS A 439 -16.17 -0.57 39.31
N LYS A 440 -15.14 0.00 39.94
CA LYS A 440 -14.88 -0.17 41.38
C LYS A 440 -16.04 0.35 42.24
N ARG A 441 -16.66 1.45 41.80
CA ARG A 441 -17.82 2.09 42.46
C ARG A 441 -19.18 1.51 42.04
N ASN A 442 -19.20 0.43 41.25
CA ASN A 442 -20.41 -0.19 40.70
C ASN A 442 -21.31 0.77 39.90
N LEU A 443 -20.71 1.75 39.22
CA LEU A 443 -21.39 2.71 38.35
C LEU A 443 -21.36 2.25 36.89
N LYS A 444 -22.30 2.77 36.09
CA LYS A 444 -22.40 2.46 34.66
C LYS A 444 -21.14 2.92 33.91
N VAL A 445 -20.49 1.99 33.20
CA VAL A 445 -19.21 2.22 32.48
C VAL A 445 -19.34 2.61 31.00
N SER A 446 -20.57 2.70 30.47
CA SER A 446 -20.82 3.10 29.08
C SER A 446 -21.08 4.60 28.96
N GLY A 447 -20.63 5.22 27.88
CA GLY A 447 -20.87 6.63 27.57
C GLY A 447 -19.59 7.42 27.30
N PRO A 448 -19.71 8.66 26.80
CA PRO A 448 -18.58 9.52 26.44
C PRO A 448 -17.79 9.94 27.69
N LYS A 449 -16.51 10.32 27.51
CA LYS A 449 -15.59 10.64 28.63
C LYS A 449 -16.18 11.66 29.60
N LYS A 450 -16.88 12.68 29.08
CA LYS A 450 -17.53 13.72 29.88
C LYS A 450 -18.59 13.15 30.83
N GLU A 451 -19.44 12.23 30.36
CA GLU A 451 -20.45 11.59 31.21
C GLU A 451 -19.84 10.64 32.24
N LEU A 452 -18.74 9.97 31.89
CA LEU A 452 -18.01 9.14 32.84
C LEU A 452 -17.43 10.00 33.98
N ILE A 453 -16.85 11.16 33.65
CA ILE A 453 -16.35 12.14 34.61
C ILE A 453 -17.49 12.70 35.46
N ASP A 454 -18.57 13.18 34.84
CA ASP A 454 -19.69 13.79 35.54
C ASP A 454 -20.37 12.78 36.50
N ARG A 455 -20.47 11.49 36.12
CA ARG A 455 -20.96 10.41 37.01
C ARG A 455 -20.04 10.15 38.18
N LEU A 456 -18.73 10.07 37.93
CA LEU A 456 -17.75 9.83 38.99
C LEU A 456 -17.69 11.02 39.96
N LEU A 457 -17.81 12.24 39.45
CA LEU A 457 -17.83 13.48 40.23
C LEU A 457 -19.12 13.59 41.05
N ALA A 458 -20.27 13.21 40.49
CA ALA A 458 -21.53 13.15 41.22
C ALA A 458 -21.53 12.10 42.36
N ASP A 459 -20.81 10.99 42.18
CA ASP A 459 -20.65 9.95 43.21
C ASP A 459 -19.70 10.39 44.33
N LEU A 460 -18.55 10.97 43.96
CA LEU A 460 -17.60 11.56 44.93
C LEU A 460 -18.26 12.65 45.79
N ASN A 461 -19.12 13.47 45.20
CA ASN A 461 -19.85 14.49 45.94
C ASN A 461 -20.94 13.91 46.86
N LYS A 462 -21.49 12.73 46.56
CA LYS A 462 -22.41 12.02 47.46
C LYS A 462 -21.67 11.44 48.67
N ASP A 463 -20.48 10.89 48.46
CA ASP A 463 -19.64 10.38 49.56
C ASP A 463 -19.27 11.49 50.56
N THR A 464 -19.09 12.73 50.10
CA THR A 464 -18.78 13.87 50.98
C THR A 464 -19.96 14.43 51.77
N LEU A 465 -21.20 14.07 51.40
CA LEU A 465 -22.44 14.57 52.00
C LEU A 465 -23.15 13.55 52.90
N ALA A 466 -22.62 12.33 53.01
CA ALA A 466 -23.08 11.33 53.97
C ALA A 466 -22.36 11.54 55.32
N PRO A 467 -23.07 11.84 56.43
CA PRO A 467 -22.47 12.04 57.75
C PRO A 467 -21.95 10.74 58.39
#